data_AF-A0A6I0DYU0-F1
#
_entry.id   AF-A0A6I0DYU0-F1
#
_cell.length_a   1.000
_cell.length_b   1.000
_cell.length_c   1.000
_cell.angle_alpha   90.00
_cell.angle_beta   90.00
_cell.angle_gamma   90.00
#
_symmetry.space_group_name_H-M   'P 1'
#
loop_
_entity.id
_entity.type
_entity.pdbx_description
1 polymer ?
#
loop_
_entity_poly.entity_id
_entity_poly.type
_entity_poly.pdbx_seq_one_letter_code
_entity_poly.pdbx_strand_id
1 'polypeptide(L)' 'MLSDSVAQWRSVLKPLVSNADAPEMLLTLRLFELEVRHMEMTIEYLTGRPHAPLNDQLLAFPILPEELQKEATNVI' A
#
# COMPACT_ATOMS: atom_id res chain seq x y z
N MET A 1 -0.81 1.22 3.81
CA MET A 1 0.29 0.50 3.15
C MET A 1 0.92 1.41 2.09
N LEU A 2 2.11 1.09 1.56
CA LEU A 2 2.77 1.90 0.51
C LEU A 2 1.89 2.00 -0.76
N SER A 3 1.20 0.92 -1.11
CA SER A 3 0.29 0.87 -2.25
C SER A 3 -0.89 1.84 -2.11
N ASP A 4 -1.33 2.14 -0.89
CA ASP A 4 -2.37 3.15 -0.64
C ASP A 4 -1.87 4.57 -0.97
N SER A 5 -0.62 4.88 -0.62
CA SER A 5 0.01 6.16 -0.94
C SER A 5 0.13 6.36 -2.47
N VAL A 6 0.49 5.31 -3.20
CA VAL A 6 0.56 5.38 -4.68
C VAL A 6 -0.83 5.48 -5.31
N ALA A 7 -1.83 4.77 -4.78
CA ALA A 7 -3.21 4.89 -5.23
C ALA A 7 -3.74 6.33 -5.04
N GLN A 8 -3.37 6.96 -3.91
CA GLN A 8 -3.70 8.36 -3.64
C GLN A 8 -3.00 9.30 -4.64
N TRP A 9 -1.72 9.09 -4.94
CA TRP A 9 -1.00 9.86 -5.98
C TRP A 9 -1.66 9.72 -7.34
N ARG A 10 -2.05 8.50 -7.74
CA ARG A 10 -2.78 8.29 -8.99
C ARG A 10 -4.09 9.07 -9.03
N SER A 11 -4.84 9.11 -7.92
CA SER A 11 -6.11 9.86 -7.87
C SER A 11 -5.90 11.36 -8.13
N VAL A 12 -4.81 11.93 -7.59
CA VAL A 12 -4.45 13.35 -7.73
C VAL A 12 -3.86 13.64 -9.12
N LEU A 13 -3.04 12.75 -9.64
CA LEU A 13 -2.31 12.97 -10.89
C LEU A 13 -3.15 12.64 -12.13
N LYS A 14 -4.10 11.71 -12.05
CA LYS A 14 -4.91 11.29 -13.20
C LYS A 14 -5.60 12.47 -13.92
N PRO A 15 -6.26 13.42 -13.25
CA PRO A 15 -6.85 14.58 -13.91
C PRO A 15 -5.80 15.47 -14.61
N LEU A 16 -4.63 15.68 -13.99
CA LEU A 16 -3.55 16.50 -14.54
C LEU A 16 -2.95 15.86 -15.79
N VAL A 17 -2.77 14.55 -15.77
CA VAL A 17 -2.21 13.80 -16.89
C VAL A 17 -3.19 13.73 -18.06
N SER A 18 -4.50 13.57 -17.79
CA SER A 18 -5.54 13.61 -18.83
C SER A 18 -5.63 14.97 -19.52
N ASN A 19 -5.40 16.07 -18.79
CA ASN A 19 -5.39 17.42 -19.36
C ASN A 19 -4.11 17.73 -20.16
N ALA A 20 -3.00 17.06 -19.83
CA ALA A 20 -1.71 17.25 -20.49
C ALA A 20 -1.48 16.31 -21.69
N ASP A 21 -2.43 15.41 -21.98
CA ASP A 21 -2.32 14.37 -23.01
C ASP A 21 -1.00 13.59 -22.94
N ALA A 22 -0.59 13.23 -21.72
CA ALA A 22 0.70 12.60 -21.42
C ALA A 22 0.53 11.13 -20.96
N PRO A 23 0.14 10.21 -21.87
CA PRO A 23 -0.17 8.81 -21.52
C PRO A 23 1.01 8.06 -20.90
N GLU A 24 2.25 8.43 -21.20
CA GLU A 24 3.46 7.85 -20.63
C GLU A 24 3.48 8.03 -19.11
N MET A 25 3.00 9.16 -18.61
CA MET A 25 2.95 9.43 -17.17
C MET A 25 1.96 8.52 -16.45
N LEU A 26 0.84 8.13 -17.09
CA LEU A 26 -0.06 7.10 -16.54
C LEU A 26 0.60 5.73 -16.49
N LEU A 27 1.36 5.37 -17.53
CA LEU A 27 2.11 4.11 -17.58
C LEU A 27 3.19 4.08 -16.49
N THR A 28 3.93 5.17 -16.32
CA THR A 28 4.92 5.32 -15.25
C THR A 28 4.28 5.18 -13.87
N LEU A 29 3.15 5.84 -13.61
CA LEU A 29 2.42 5.68 -12.35
C LEU A 29 1.98 4.23 -12.12
N ARG A 30 1.56 3.54 -13.18
CA ARG A 30 1.19 2.13 -13.10
C ARG A 30 2.38 1.22 -12.79
N LEU A 31 3.56 1.51 -13.34
CA LEU A 31 4.79 0.78 -13.03
C LEU A 31 5.18 0.97 -11.56
N PHE A 32 5.10 2.20 -11.04
CA PHE A 32 5.31 2.46 -9.61
C PHE A 32 4.34 1.69 -8.72
N GLU A 33 3.04 1.63 -9.07
CA GLU A 33 2.06 0.84 -8.30
C GLU A 33 2.43 -0.65 -8.24
N LEU A 34 2.88 -1.22 -9.36
CA LEU A 34 3.25 -2.63 -9.44
C LEU A 34 4.49 -2.93 -8.59
N GLU A 35 5.52 -2.10 -8.71
CA GLU A 35 6.77 -2.26 -7.95
C GLU A 35 6.53 -2.11 -6.45
N VAL A 36 5.71 -1.14 -6.05
CA VAL A 36 5.36 -0.95 -4.64
C VAL A 36 4.61 -2.15 -4.07
N ARG A 37 3.64 -2.70 -4.78
CA ARG A 37 2.96 -3.94 -4.35
C ARG A 37 3.91 -5.12 -4.27
N HIS A 38 4.85 -5.22 -5.20
CA HIS A 38 5.87 -6.27 -5.17
C HIS A 38 6.74 -6.15 -3.92
N MET A 39 7.23 -4.94 -3.60
CA MET A 39 7.99 -4.68 -2.38
C MET A 39 7.20 -5.04 -1.11
N GLU A 40 5.93 -4.66 -1.02
CA GLU A 40 5.06 -5.01 0.11
C GLU A 40 4.96 -6.53 0.28
N MET A 41 4.70 -7.25 -0.81
CA MET A 41 4.56 -8.70 -0.81
C MET A 41 5.87 -9.39 -0.44
N THR A 42 7.01 -8.89 -0.94
CA THR A 42 8.34 -9.40 -0.58
C THR A 42 8.64 -9.18 0.91
N ILE A 43 8.36 -7.99 1.44
CA ILE A 43 8.57 -7.69 2.86
C ILE A 43 7.69 -8.60 3.72
N GLU A 44 6.41 -8.73 3.37
CA GLU A 44 5.49 -9.61 4.08
C GLU A 44 5.95 -11.07 4.06
N TYR A 45 6.36 -11.57 2.89
CA TYR A 45 6.90 -12.91 2.75
C TYR A 45 8.14 -13.14 3.63
N LEU A 46 9.07 -12.19 3.68
CA LEU A 46 10.32 -12.30 4.44
C LEU A 46 10.13 -12.16 5.96
N THR A 47 9.12 -11.43 6.39
CA THR A 47 8.91 -11.08 7.81
C THR A 47 7.73 -11.82 8.44
N GLY A 48 6.89 -12.46 7.63
CA GLY A 48 5.64 -13.11 8.03
C GLY A 48 4.56 -12.13 8.46
N ARG A 49 4.69 -10.83 8.17
CA ARG A 49 3.77 -9.79 8.64
C ARG A 49 3.62 -8.68 7.60
N PRO A 50 2.41 -8.10 7.42
CA PRO A 50 2.27 -6.90 6.63
C PRO A 50 3.03 -5.74 7.29
N HIS A 51 3.51 -4.80 6.47
CA HIS A 51 4.22 -3.61 6.92
C HIS A 51 3.57 -2.36 6.34
N ALA A 52 3.62 -1.26 7.08
CA ALA A 52 3.15 0.05 6.65
C ALA A 52 4.26 1.11 6.80
N PRO A 53 4.36 2.06 5.88
CA PRO A 53 5.28 3.19 6.01
C PRO A 53 4.76 4.19 7.06
N LEU A 54 5.62 4.61 8.00
CA LEU A 54 5.38 5.70 8.93
C LEU A 54 6.69 6.46 9.19
N ASN A 55 6.71 7.78 8.94
CA ASN A 55 7.86 8.66 9.20
C ASN A 55 9.20 8.07 8.71
N ASP A 56 9.27 7.73 7.42
CA ASP A 56 10.44 7.12 6.77
C ASP A 56 10.86 5.74 7.31
N GLN A 57 10.04 5.12 8.16
CA GLN A 57 10.25 3.78 8.70
C GLN A 57 9.17 2.81 8.21
N LEU A 58 9.51 1.53 8.14
CA LEU A 58 8.56 0.44 7.90
C LEU A 58 8.18 -0.18 9.24
N LEU A 59 6.92 -0.02 9.64
CA LEU A 59 6.38 -0.62 10.85
C LEU A 59 5.62 -1.89 10.50
N ALA A 60 5.99 -2.99 11.17
CA ALA A 60 5.21 -4.23 11.12
C ALA A 60 3.87 -4.03 11.83
N PHE A 61 2.80 -4.60 11.29
CA PHE A 61 1.53 -4.66 12.01
C PHE A 61 1.70 -5.52 13.29
N PRO A 62 1.03 -5.13 14.40
CA PRO A 62 1.10 -5.89 15.64
C PRO A 62 0.53 -7.30 15.44
N ILE A 63 1.21 -8.31 16.01
CA ILE A 63 0.60 -9.62 16.17
C ILE A 63 -0.43 -9.46 17.29
N LEU A 64 -1.72 -9.46 16.93
CA LEU A 64 -2.78 -9.63 17.91
C LEU A 64 -2.67 -11.05 18.48
N PRO A 65 -2.52 -11.22 19.81
CA PRO A 65 -2.69 -12.52 20.46
C PRO A 65 -4.01 -13.15 20.01
N GLU A 66 -4.04 -14.47 19.80
CA GLU A 66 -5.24 -15.22 19.35
C GLU A 66 -6.49 -14.94 20.23
N GLU A 67 -6.27 -14.56 21.48
CA GLU A 67 -7.29 -14.19 22.47
C GLU A 67 -8.04 -12.90 22.09
N LEU A 68 -7.36 -11.91 21.49
CA LEU A 68 -7.95 -10.64 21.04
C LEU A 68 -8.61 -10.75 19.64
N GLN A 69 -8.26 -11.77 18.86
CA GLN A 69 -8.91 -12.03 17.57
C GLN A 69 -10.35 -12.58 17.75
N LYS A 70 -10.61 -13.29 18.85
CA LYS A 70 -11.95 -13.80 19.21
C LYS A 70 -12.90 -12.71 19.66
N GLU A 71 -12.41 -11.68 20.36
CA GLU A 71 -13.24 -10.53 20.78
C GLU A 71 -13.64 -9.64 19.60
N ALA A 72 -12.75 -9.39 18.64
CA ALA A 72 -13.07 -8.58 17.46
C ALA A 72 -14.16 -9.20 16.55
N THR A 73 -14.37 -10.52 16.63
CA THR A 73 -15.37 -11.24 15.83
C THR A 73 -16.75 -11.29 16.53
N ASN A 74 -16.79 -11.05 17.85
CA ASN A 74 -18.00 -11.14 18.67
C ASN A 74 -18.67 -9.79 18.97
N VAL A 75 -18.22 -8.70 18.34
CA VAL A 75 -18.89 -7.40 18.39
C VAL A 75 -19.62 -7.17 17.06
N ILE A 76 -20.71 -7.93 16.85
CA ILE A 76 -21.79 -7.62 15.90
C ILE A 76 -23.10 -7.69 16.66
#